data_AF-A0A968ZG87-F1
#
_entry.id   AF-A0A968ZG87-F1
#
_cell.length_a   1.000
_cell.length_b   1.000
_cell.length_c   1.000
_cell.angle_alpha   90.00
_cell.angle_beta   90.00
_cell.angle_gamma   90.00
#
_symmetry.space_group_name_H-M   'P 1'
#
loop_
_entity.id
_entity.type
_entity.pdbx_description
1 polymer ?
#
loop_
_entity_poly.entity_id
_entity_poly.type
_entity_poly.pdbx_seq_one_letter_code
_entity_poly.pdbx_strand_id
1 'polypeptide(L)'
;LWKKLELIPDYRIVRQILQTLRNAGYQANDREKLTLNNLLDEQIGKCFWNLKARDELPKGTEFEALQLALGEEIKDNQDQIYLLLALIYDPQSVQLVRENIDSETSEGIAFGMELLDMFLSQDLKAKLIPLLDDEPLEDKFKLLQVIYPRDAYGPVEVVSKILKRNNNLCNRWTKACALYAVQHLPDYEVREGILAHLFNPDRLIRETAAWVVYNKDPQKYEFASLRLPELERVSLRELIRKLRYTRADYADFLLRVEVARFLATLPLFATVRGTVLCDLVDKCRKVEVRQDERLPLQGGFSSSIYLVARGHGKLLTADQTQDLGPTDVFGPLLSAEKTFQPLWVEASSDCLLLEVAENDFCDILSDNLDLAKHLIQLKAGEIAKT
;
A
#
# COMPACT_ATOMS: atom_id res chain seq x y z
N LEU A 1 28.80 -6.17 8.89
CA LEU A 1 27.37 -6.15 8.54
C LEU A 1 26.75 -4.79 8.84
N TRP A 2 26.81 -4.32 10.09
CA TRP A 2 26.22 -3.07 10.57
C TRP A 2 26.63 -1.79 9.82
N LYS A 3 27.93 -1.58 9.56
CA LYS A 3 28.39 -0.48 8.68
C LYS A 3 27.87 -0.56 7.23
N LYS A 4 27.46 -1.74 6.77
CA LYS A 4 26.86 -1.92 5.44
C LYS A 4 25.34 -1.73 5.49
N LEU A 5 24.68 -2.02 6.61
CA LEU A 5 23.24 -1.77 6.80
C LEU A 5 22.91 -0.27 6.67
N GLU A 6 23.76 0.60 7.18
CA GLU A 6 23.65 2.07 7.00
C GLU A 6 23.81 2.52 5.53
N LEU A 7 24.48 1.70 4.70
CA LEU A 7 24.78 2.00 3.30
C LEU A 7 23.84 1.31 2.31
N ILE A 8 22.95 0.41 2.77
CA ILE A 8 21.99 -0.25 1.90
C ILE A 8 20.88 0.74 1.58
N PRO A 9 20.69 1.10 0.29
CA PRO A 9 19.68 2.07 -0.09
C PRO A 9 18.27 1.50 -0.02
N ASP A 10 18.08 0.18 0.00
CA ASP A 10 16.75 -0.45 0.04
C ASP A 10 16.39 -0.92 1.45
N TYR A 11 15.42 -0.23 2.06
CA TYR A 11 14.94 -0.53 3.40
C TYR A 11 14.29 -1.92 3.51
N ARG A 12 13.75 -2.49 2.42
CA ARG A 12 13.20 -3.85 2.41
C ARG A 12 14.29 -4.90 2.68
N ILE A 13 15.47 -4.70 2.10
CA ILE A 13 16.63 -5.57 2.30
C ILE A 13 17.12 -5.45 3.74
N VAL A 14 17.19 -4.23 4.28
CA VAL A 14 17.55 -3.99 5.69
C VAL A 14 16.58 -4.72 6.62
N ARG A 15 15.27 -4.57 6.41
CA ARG A 15 14.22 -5.27 7.17
C ARG A 15 14.41 -6.79 7.12
N GLN A 16 14.63 -7.37 5.94
CA GLN A 16 14.81 -8.81 5.79
C GLN A 16 16.06 -9.32 6.50
N ILE A 17 17.17 -8.56 6.45
CA ILE A 17 18.40 -8.90 7.18
C ILE A 17 18.12 -8.90 8.69
N LEU A 18 17.46 -7.86 9.22
CA LEU A 18 17.14 -7.76 10.65
C LEU A 18 16.20 -8.89 11.10
N GLN A 19 15.19 -9.23 10.30
CA GLN A 19 14.31 -10.38 10.58
C GLN A 19 15.07 -11.70 10.59
N THR A 20 15.99 -11.90 9.65
CA THR A 20 16.82 -13.11 9.59
C THR A 20 17.73 -13.22 10.79
N LEU A 21 18.34 -12.10 11.23
CA LEU A 21 19.15 -12.04 12.45
C LEU A 21 18.32 -12.38 13.69
N ARG A 22 17.11 -11.83 13.80
CA ARG A 22 16.18 -12.16 14.90
C ARG A 22 15.85 -13.64 14.92
N ASN A 23 15.50 -14.22 13.77
CA ASN A 23 15.15 -15.63 13.64
C ASN A 23 16.35 -16.56 13.95
N ALA A 24 17.58 -16.08 13.76
CA ALA A 24 18.80 -16.77 14.15
C ALA A 24 19.14 -16.63 15.65
N GLY A 25 18.30 -15.95 16.44
CA GLY A 25 18.52 -15.74 17.88
C GLY A 25 19.62 -14.72 18.19
N TYR A 26 19.93 -13.83 17.25
CA TYR A 26 21.00 -12.84 17.41
C TYR A 26 20.65 -11.78 18.46
N GLN A 27 21.61 -11.46 19.34
CA GLN A 27 21.57 -10.31 20.24
C GLN A 27 22.76 -9.37 20.00
N ALA A 28 22.47 -8.06 20.00
CA ALA A 28 23.48 -7.04 19.72
C ALA A 28 24.49 -6.87 20.86
N ASN A 29 25.78 -6.75 20.49
CA ASN A 29 26.82 -6.32 21.42
C ASN A 29 26.78 -4.80 21.65
N ASP A 30 27.55 -4.28 22.61
CA ASP A 30 27.48 -2.85 23.01
C ASP A 30 27.77 -1.86 21.88
N ARG A 31 28.65 -2.23 20.93
CA ARG A 31 28.95 -1.38 19.77
C ARG A 31 27.79 -1.34 18.78
N GLU A 32 27.08 -2.44 18.63
CA GLU A 32 25.95 -2.59 17.72
C GLU A 32 24.67 -1.99 18.32
N LYS A 33 24.52 -2.05 19.64
CA LYS A 33 23.43 -1.36 20.35
C LYS A 33 23.41 0.14 20.04
N LEU A 34 24.58 0.79 19.93
CA LEU A 34 24.64 2.19 19.49
C LEU A 34 24.07 2.39 18.07
N THR A 35 24.42 1.52 17.12
CA THR A 35 23.90 1.58 15.75
C THR A 35 22.39 1.32 15.71
N LEU A 36 21.92 0.31 16.45
CA LEU A 36 20.51 -0.04 16.54
C LEU A 36 19.68 1.03 17.24
N ASN A 37 20.21 1.69 18.28
CA ASN A 37 19.57 2.82 18.93
C ASN A 37 19.41 4.01 17.99
N ASN A 38 20.40 4.31 17.14
CA ASN A 38 20.26 5.35 16.12
C ASN A 38 19.19 5.01 15.09
N LEU A 39 19.15 3.75 14.63
CA LEU A 39 18.09 3.28 13.73
C LEU A 39 16.71 3.35 14.40
N LEU A 40 16.63 3.01 15.69
CA LEU A 40 15.41 3.07 16.48
C LEU A 40 14.90 4.51 16.59
N ASP A 41 15.78 5.46 16.92
CA ASP A 41 15.47 6.90 16.96
C ASP A 41 14.96 7.42 15.60
N GLU A 42 15.61 7.01 14.51
CA GLU A 42 15.17 7.35 13.15
C GLU A 42 13.77 6.79 12.84
N GLN A 43 13.45 5.57 13.27
CA GLN A 43 12.12 4.98 13.06
C GLN A 43 11.05 5.66 13.91
N ILE A 44 11.37 6.04 15.15
CA ILE A 44 10.44 6.81 16.01
C ILE A 44 10.13 8.16 15.35
N GLY A 45 11.15 8.88 14.87
CA GLY A 45 10.96 10.14 14.17
C GLY A 45 10.12 10.01 12.90
N LYS A 46 10.29 8.92 12.13
CA LYS A 46 9.44 8.61 10.95
C LYS A 46 7.99 8.36 11.35
N CYS A 47 7.78 7.52 12.38
CA CYS A 47 6.47 7.19 12.90
C CYS A 47 5.73 8.45 13.35
N PHE A 48 6.39 9.31 14.16
CA PHE A 48 5.84 10.58 14.60
C PHE A 48 5.48 11.51 13.43
N TRP A 49 6.36 11.63 12.43
CA TRP A 49 6.05 12.46 11.28
C TRP A 49 4.83 11.95 10.51
N ASN A 50 4.72 10.62 10.33
CA ASN A 50 3.61 9.99 9.63
C ASN A 50 2.29 10.16 10.41
N LEU A 51 2.33 10.03 11.75
CA LEU A 51 1.21 10.30 12.63
C LEU A 51 0.70 11.74 12.47
N LYS A 52 1.60 12.72 12.57
CA LYS A 52 1.24 14.14 12.44
C LYS A 52 0.77 14.49 11.01
N ALA A 53 1.42 13.92 9.99
CA ALA A 53 0.97 14.09 8.60
C ALA A 53 -0.42 13.51 8.35
N ARG A 54 -0.77 12.37 8.97
CA ARG A 54 -2.10 11.77 8.86
C ARG A 54 -3.17 12.63 9.55
N ASP A 55 -2.85 13.23 10.70
CA ASP A 55 -3.74 14.11 11.45
C ASP A 55 -4.02 15.45 10.74
N GLU A 56 -2.98 16.04 10.12
CA GLU A 56 -3.08 17.31 9.38
C GLU A 56 -3.85 17.19 8.04
N LEU A 57 -4.15 15.97 7.58
CA LEU A 57 -4.91 15.75 6.34
C LEU A 57 -6.42 15.87 6.58
N PRO A 58 -7.18 16.47 5.65
CA PRO A 58 -8.64 16.55 5.76
C PRO A 58 -9.28 15.16 5.79
N LYS A 59 -10.30 14.95 6.64
CA LYS A 59 -11.05 13.68 6.78
C LYS A 59 -12.05 13.41 5.65
N GLY A 60 -11.81 13.96 4.46
CA GLY A 60 -12.68 13.74 3.29
C GLY A 60 -12.37 12.43 2.57
N THR A 61 -13.34 11.88 1.86
CA THR A 61 -13.22 10.66 1.04
C THR A 61 -12.07 10.75 0.00
N GLU A 62 -11.77 11.97 -0.45
CA GLU A 62 -10.68 12.23 -1.40
C GLU A 62 -9.29 11.93 -0.85
N PHE A 63 -9.11 12.04 0.47
CA PHE A 63 -7.83 11.80 1.16
C PHE A 63 -7.79 10.45 1.87
N GLU A 64 -8.91 9.70 1.89
CA GLU A 64 -9.04 8.42 2.61
C GLU A 64 -7.94 7.43 2.21
N ALA A 65 -7.69 7.25 0.92
CA ALA A 65 -6.63 6.35 0.44
C ALA A 65 -5.22 6.78 0.91
N LEU A 66 -4.96 8.08 1.04
CA LEU A 66 -3.71 8.60 1.57
C LEU A 66 -3.62 8.43 3.09
N GLN A 67 -4.72 8.65 3.81
CA GLN A 67 -4.77 8.43 5.25
C GLN A 67 -4.56 6.96 5.61
N LEU A 68 -5.18 6.04 4.86
CA LEU A 68 -4.98 4.61 5.00
C LEU A 68 -3.53 4.23 4.70
N ALA A 69 -2.95 4.72 3.60
CA ALA A 69 -1.55 4.47 3.26
C ALA A 69 -0.58 4.99 4.33
N LEU A 70 -0.82 6.18 4.90
CA LEU A 70 -0.05 6.68 6.04
C LEU A 70 -0.26 5.82 7.30
N GLY A 71 -1.46 5.30 7.51
CA GLY A 71 -1.75 4.33 8.57
C GLY A 71 -0.93 3.04 8.42
N GLU A 72 -0.81 2.50 7.21
CA GLU A 72 0.06 1.37 6.92
C GLU A 72 1.53 1.68 7.22
N GLU A 73 2.02 2.87 6.83
CA GLU A 73 3.40 3.31 7.12
C GLU A 73 3.66 3.42 8.62
N ILE A 74 2.69 3.93 9.40
CA ILE A 74 2.79 4.01 10.86
C ILE A 74 2.91 2.61 11.47
N LYS A 75 2.06 1.67 11.04
CA LYS A 75 2.11 0.26 11.48
C LYS A 75 3.44 -0.39 11.09
N ASP A 76 3.92 -0.17 9.87
CA ASP A 76 5.24 -0.64 9.43
C ASP A 76 6.35 -0.02 10.29
N ASN A 77 6.29 1.26 10.67
CA ASN A 77 7.27 1.87 11.56
C ASN A 77 7.24 1.23 12.96
N GLN A 78 6.05 0.98 13.52
CA GLN A 78 5.88 0.30 14.81
C GLN A 78 6.45 -1.13 14.78
N ASP A 79 6.16 -1.90 13.73
CA ASP A 79 6.73 -3.24 13.52
C ASP A 79 8.26 -3.22 13.50
N GLN A 80 8.85 -2.19 12.89
CA GLN A 80 10.30 -2.02 12.84
C GLN A 80 10.88 -1.60 14.18
N ILE A 81 10.18 -0.76 14.95
CA ILE A 81 10.53 -0.42 16.32
C ILE A 81 10.58 -1.70 17.17
N TYR A 82 9.55 -2.55 17.12
CA TYR A 82 9.55 -3.82 17.86
C TYR A 82 10.66 -4.77 17.40
N LEU A 83 10.95 -4.85 16.10
CA LEU A 83 12.04 -5.65 15.59
C LEU A 83 13.41 -5.18 16.11
N LEU A 84 13.65 -3.88 16.12
CA LEU A 84 14.89 -3.29 16.64
C LEU A 84 15.00 -3.48 18.16
N LEU A 85 13.92 -3.28 18.90
CA LEU A 85 13.87 -3.53 20.34
C LEU A 85 14.19 -4.99 20.65
N ALA A 86 13.64 -5.95 19.90
CA ALA A 86 13.92 -7.38 20.08
C ALA A 86 15.38 -7.78 19.76
N LEU A 87 16.15 -6.94 19.05
CA LEU A 87 17.58 -7.15 18.81
C LEU A 87 18.47 -6.52 19.89
N ILE A 88 17.97 -5.45 20.55
CA ILE A 88 18.66 -4.71 21.61
C ILE A 88 18.39 -5.35 22.99
N TYR A 89 17.16 -5.79 23.22
CA TYR A 89 16.60 -6.29 24.46
C TYR A 89 16.16 -7.76 24.33
N ASP A 90 15.59 -8.33 25.38
CA ASP A 90 15.07 -9.69 25.37
C ASP A 90 13.85 -9.82 24.40
N PRO A 91 13.89 -10.72 23.40
CA PRO A 91 12.82 -10.86 22.41
C PRO A 91 11.47 -11.25 23.00
N GLN A 92 11.44 -12.04 24.07
CA GLN A 92 10.17 -12.50 24.69
C GLN A 92 9.47 -11.35 25.38
N SER A 93 10.23 -10.53 26.10
CA SER A 93 9.73 -9.31 26.75
C SER A 93 9.12 -8.33 25.74
N VAL A 94 9.80 -8.13 24.61
CA VAL A 94 9.32 -7.25 23.52
C VAL A 94 8.08 -7.83 22.82
N GLN A 95 8.00 -9.15 22.65
CA GLN A 95 6.83 -9.81 22.08
C GLN A 95 5.59 -9.63 22.98
N LEU A 96 5.75 -9.76 24.30
CA LEU A 96 4.66 -9.52 25.27
C LEU A 96 4.18 -8.08 25.23
N VAL A 97 5.10 -7.11 25.15
CA VAL A 97 4.74 -5.69 24.96
C VAL A 97 3.88 -5.53 23.72
N ARG A 98 4.33 -6.07 22.58
CA ARG A 98 3.62 -5.97 21.32
C ARG A 98 2.20 -6.53 21.42
N GLU A 99 2.05 -7.75 21.95
CA GLU A 99 0.73 -8.41 22.07
C GLU A 99 -0.26 -7.61 22.93
N ASN A 100 0.24 -6.96 23.97
CA ASN A 100 -0.59 -6.16 24.87
C ASN A 100 -0.96 -4.79 24.29
N ILE A 101 -0.03 -4.11 23.62
CA ILE A 101 -0.30 -2.83 22.95
C ILE A 101 -1.20 -3.04 21.72
N ASP A 102 -0.93 -4.06 20.91
CA ASP A 102 -1.72 -4.37 19.70
C ASP A 102 -3.13 -4.89 20.04
N SER A 103 -3.43 -5.18 21.31
CA SER A 103 -4.78 -5.57 21.77
C SER A 103 -5.81 -4.44 21.67
N GLU A 104 -5.37 -3.19 21.51
CA GLU A 104 -6.20 -1.97 21.47
C GLU A 104 -7.13 -1.79 22.69
N THR A 105 -6.87 -2.48 23.79
CA THR A 105 -7.57 -2.29 25.07
C THR A 105 -6.76 -1.38 25.98
N SER A 106 -7.39 -0.42 26.67
CA SER A 106 -6.66 0.47 27.59
C SER A 106 -5.92 -0.29 28.70
N GLU A 107 -6.47 -1.41 29.19
CA GLU A 107 -5.80 -2.27 30.16
C GLU A 107 -4.55 -2.96 29.57
N GLY A 108 -4.67 -3.51 28.35
CA GLY A 108 -3.54 -4.12 27.65
C GLY A 108 -2.45 -3.10 27.32
N ILE A 109 -2.83 -1.91 26.85
CA ILE A 109 -1.88 -0.83 26.55
C ILE A 109 -1.13 -0.43 27.83
N ALA A 110 -1.84 -0.19 28.94
CA ALA A 110 -1.21 0.14 30.23
C ALA A 110 -0.22 -0.93 30.70
N PHE A 111 -0.60 -2.22 30.61
CA PHE A 111 0.31 -3.32 30.96
C PHE A 111 1.53 -3.38 30.03
N GLY A 112 1.33 -3.19 28.73
CA GLY A 112 2.42 -3.09 27.75
C GLY A 112 3.39 -1.94 28.05
N MET A 113 2.87 -0.81 28.53
CA MET A 113 3.68 0.34 28.96
C MET A 113 4.49 0.04 30.22
N GLU A 114 3.90 -0.62 31.22
CA GLU A 114 4.63 -1.04 32.42
C GLU A 114 5.79 -1.99 32.07
N LEU A 115 5.54 -2.94 31.15
CA LEU A 115 6.58 -3.83 30.65
C LEU A 115 7.72 -3.06 29.97
N LEU A 116 7.40 -2.09 29.09
CA LEU A 116 8.39 -1.23 28.45
C LEU A 116 9.22 -0.44 29.48
N ASP A 117 8.57 0.05 30.54
CA ASP A 117 9.22 0.83 31.58
C ASP A 117 10.28 0.03 32.37
N MET A 118 10.12 -1.30 32.46
CA MET A 118 11.07 -2.15 33.19
C MET A 118 12.44 -2.28 32.53
N PHE A 119 12.53 -2.21 31.20
CA PHE A 119 13.79 -2.52 30.48
C PHE A 119 14.30 -1.40 29.56
N LEU A 120 13.48 -0.41 29.21
CA LEU A 120 13.94 0.71 28.38
C LEU A 120 14.89 1.65 29.14
N SER A 121 15.80 2.28 28.40
CA SER A 121 16.61 3.39 28.93
C SER A 121 15.76 4.66 29.07
N GLN A 122 16.15 5.59 29.96
CA GLN A 122 15.41 6.84 30.19
C GLN A 122 15.22 7.68 28.91
N ASP A 123 16.22 7.70 28.02
CA ASP A 123 16.12 8.38 26.72
C ASP A 123 15.04 7.77 25.81
N LEU A 124 15.00 6.44 25.74
CA LEU A 124 14.00 5.74 24.92
C LEU A 124 12.59 5.82 25.52
N LYS A 125 12.47 5.83 26.86
CA LYS A 125 11.18 6.00 27.55
C LYS A 125 10.50 7.30 27.15
N ALA A 126 11.24 8.41 27.16
CA ALA A 126 10.73 9.73 26.79
C ALA A 126 10.21 9.80 25.33
N LYS A 127 10.60 8.86 24.48
CA LYS A 127 10.27 8.81 23.05
C LYS A 127 9.21 7.76 22.73
N LEU A 128 9.37 6.53 23.23
CA LEU A 128 8.53 5.38 22.89
C LEU A 128 7.20 5.37 23.66
N ILE A 129 7.21 5.76 24.94
CA ILE A 129 5.98 5.76 25.74
C ILE A 129 4.96 6.71 25.11
N PRO A 130 5.25 8.02 24.88
CA PRO A 130 4.26 8.91 24.26
C PRO A 130 3.84 8.50 22.84
N LEU A 131 4.70 7.78 22.11
CA LEU A 131 4.40 7.31 20.76
C LEU A 131 3.37 6.18 20.75
N LEU A 132 3.49 5.24 21.70
CA LEU A 132 2.72 4.01 21.73
C LEU A 132 1.50 4.06 22.67
N ASP A 133 1.46 5.05 23.58
CA ASP A 133 0.39 5.16 24.59
C ASP A 133 -0.98 5.40 23.97
N ASP A 134 -2.06 5.29 24.74
CA ASP A 134 -3.43 5.60 24.28
C ASP A 134 -3.83 7.07 24.50
N GLU A 135 -2.88 7.93 24.90
CA GLU A 135 -3.10 9.36 25.09
C GLU A 135 -3.67 10.08 23.82
N PRO A 136 -4.43 11.17 24.00
CA PRO A 136 -4.90 12.02 22.90
C PRO A 136 -3.75 12.51 22.01
N LEU A 137 -3.99 12.55 20.69
CA LEU A 137 -2.96 12.94 19.70
C LEU A 137 -2.33 14.31 20.01
N GLU A 138 -3.11 15.28 20.50
CA GLU A 138 -2.60 16.61 20.84
C GLU A 138 -1.50 16.57 21.91
N ASP A 139 -1.64 15.72 22.92
CA ASP A 139 -0.69 15.62 24.03
C ASP A 139 0.56 14.85 23.59
N LYS A 140 0.38 13.77 22.81
CA LYS A 140 1.48 13.07 22.12
C LYS A 140 2.32 14.02 21.28
N PHE A 141 1.66 14.91 20.53
CA PHE A 141 2.35 15.87 19.67
C PHE A 141 3.14 16.89 20.48
N LYS A 142 2.62 17.41 21.60
CA LYS A 142 3.36 18.33 22.47
C LYS A 142 4.64 17.69 23.01
N LEU A 143 4.57 16.44 23.47
CA LEU A 143 5.73 15.73 24.02
C LEU A 143 6.77 15.42 22.94
N LEU A 144 6.35 14.82 21.83
CA LEU A 144 7.27 14.36 20.78
C LEU A 144 7.83 15.49 19.94
N GLN A 145 7.14 16.62 19.78
CA GLN A 145 7.63 17.76 18.99
C GLN A 145 8.83 18.46 19.64
N VAL A 146 9.01 18.34 20.96
CA VAL A 146 10.21 18.82 21.67
C VAL A 146 11.44 18.02 21.24
N ILE A 147 11.27 16.72 21.01
CA ILE A 147 12.35 15.80 20.63
C ILE A 147 12.57 15.77 19.12
N TYR A 148 11.48 15.81 18.35
CA TYR A 148 11.46 15.80 16.89
C TYR A 148 10.81 17.08 16.35
N PRO A 149 11.59 18.17 16.22
CA PRO A 149 11.08 19.45 15.75
C PRO A 149 10.46 19.34 14.36
N ARG A 150 9.21 19.79 14.25
CA ARG A 150 8.45 19.84 12.98
C ARG A 150 7.44 20.97 13.05
N ASP A 151 7.33 21.76 12.00
CA ASP A 151 6.29 22.79 11.91
C ASP A 151 4.89 22.15 11.76
N ALA A 152 3.84 22.95 12.00
CA ALA A 152 2.49 22.59 11.60
C ALA A 152 2.34 22.88 10.09
N TYR A 153 1.79 21.93 9.35
CA TYR A 153 1.64 22.04 7.90
C TYR A 153 0.18 22.04 7.48
N GLY A 154 -0.14 22.83 6.45
CA GLY A 154 -1.41 22.70 5.76
C GLY A 154 -1.45 21.48 4.82
N PRO A 155 -2.63 21.06 4.31
CA PRO A 155 -2.75 19.88 3.46
C PRO A 155 -1.84 19.90 2.22
N VAL A 156 -1.72 21.05 1.56
CA VAL A 156 -0.83 21.25 0.39
C VAL A 156 0.64 21.03 0.74
N GLU A 157 1.05 21.49 1.91
CA GLU A 157 2.42 21.36 2.39
C GLU A 157 2.73 19.92 2.81
N VAL A 158 1.81 19.25 3.50
CA VAL A 158 1.92 17.83 3.84
C VAL A 158 2.13 17.00 2.58
N VAL A 159 1.23 17.11 1.60
CA VAL A 159 1.34 16.39 0.33
C VAL A 159 2.65 16.73 -0.38
N SER A 160 3.03 18.01 -0.44
CA SER A 160 4.31 18.43 -1.04
C SER A 160 5.53 17.84 -0.35
N LYS A 161 5.51 17.69 0.98
CA LYS A 161 6.61 17.09 1.75
C LYS A 161 6.63 15.57 1.55
N ILE A 162 5.47 14.89 1.51
CA ILE A 162 5.37 13.46 1.17
C ILE A 162 6.02 13.20 -0.20
N LEU A 163 5.68 14.01 -1.21
CA LEU A 163 6.19 13.85 -2.57
C LEU A 163 7.70 14.12 -2.71
N LYS A 164 8.29 14.90 -1.80
CA LYS A 164 9.74 15.18 -1.76
C LYS A 164 10.55 14.13 -1.01
N ARG A 165 9.90 13.25 -0.23
CA ARG A 165 10.58 12.17 0.49
C ARG A 165 11.17 11.17 -0.49
N ASN A 166 12.34 10.62 -0.16
CA ASN A 166 12.93 9.51 -0.91
C ASN A 166 12.10 8.21 -0.72
N ASN A 167 12.44 7.13 -1.43
CA ASN A 167 11.69 5.88 -1.35
C ASN A 167 11.87 5.13 0.00
N ASN A 168 12.84 5.54 0.82
CA ASN A 168 13.11 4.94 2.13
C ASN A 168 12.28 5.54 3.26
N LEU A 169 11.72 6.72 3.02
CA LEU A 169 10.90 7.46 3.98
C LEU A 169 9.41 7.41 3.61
N CYS A 170 9.08 6.94 2.41
CA CYS A 170 7.72 6.90 1.89
C CYS A 170 7.68 5.86 0.77
N ASN A 171 6.83 4.85 0.94
CA ASN A 171 6.67 3.75 0.02
C ASN A 171 5.97 4.20 -1.29
N ARG A 172 6.02 3.35 -2.32
CA ARG A 172 5.45 3.65 -3.64
C ARG A 172 3.95 3.93 -3.60
N TRP A 173 3.22 3.22 -2.73
CA TRP A 173 1.77 3.33 -2.60
C TRP A 173 1.37 4.68 -1.98
N THR A 174 1.96 5.04 -0.84
CA THR A 174 1.75 6.33 -0.17
C THR A 174 2.07 7.49 -1.10
N LYS A 175 3.13 7.40 -1.92
CA LYS A 175 3.44 8.42 -2.94
C LYS A 175 2.40 8.49 -4.04
N ALA A 176 1.93 7.35 -4.55
CA ALA A 176 0.88 7.32 -5.57
C ALA A 176 -0.41 7.93 -5.04
N CYS A 177 -0.82 7.60 -3.80
CA CYS A 177 -1.95 8.22 -3.12
C CYS A 177 -1.76 9.73 -2.93
N ALA A 178 -0.56 10.18 -2.55
CA ALA A 178 -0.26 11.60 -2.39
C ALA A 178 -0.31 12.35 -3.72
N LEU A 179 0.23 11.77 -4.80
CA LEU A 179 0.10 12.33 -6.15
C LEU A 179 -1.38 12.44 -6.52
N TYR A 180 -2.13 11.35 -6.39
CA TYR A 180 -3.55 11.34 -6.72
C TYR A 180 -4.35 12.40 -5.93
N ALA A 181 -4.05 12.56 -4.63
CA ALA A 181 -4.70 13.56 -3.76
C ALA A 181 -4.47 15.01 -4.21
N VAL A 182 -3.39 15.31 -4.96
CA VAL A 182 -3.14 16.65 -5.52
C VAL A 182 -4.30 17.12 -6.40
N GLN A 183 -4.97 16.21 -7.11
CA GLN A 183 -6.12 16.57 -7.95
C GLN A 183 -7.18 17.35 -7.15
N HIS A 184 -7.40 16.96 -5.91
CA HIS A 184 -8.42 17.51 -5.01
C HIS A 184 -7.94 18.72 -4.18
N LEU A 185 -6.69 19.15 -4.36
CA LEU A 185 -6.13 20.35 -3.73
C LEU A 185 -6.18 21.54 -4.70
N PRO A 186 -7.12 22.49 -4.57
CA PRO A 186 -7.30 23.57 -5.54
C PRO A 186 -6.08 24.49 -5.62
N ASP A 187 -5.46 24.81 -4.47
CA ASP A 187 -4.31 25.72 -4.38
C ASP A 187 -2.96 25.04 -4.63
N TYR A 188 -2.96 23.78 -5.07
CA TYR A 188 -1.71 23.06 -5.31
C TYR A 188 -1.07 23.51 -6.62
N GLU A 189 0.08 24.19 -6.51
CA GLU A 189 0.88 24.63 -7.65
C GLU A 189 1.81 23.53 -8.16
N VAL A 190 1.76 23.25 -9.47
CA VAL A 190 2.70 22.36 -10.13
C VAL A 190 4.10 22.99 -10.16
N ARG A 191 5.02 22.44 -9.35
CA ARG A 191 6.43 22.84 -9.24
C ARG A 191 7.37 21.72 -9.70
N GLU A 192 8.66 22.02 -9.82
CA GLU A 192 9.73 21.05 -10.19
C GLU A 192 9.65 19.74 -9.37
N GLY A 193 9.27 19.81 -8.09
CA GLY A 193 9.15 18.62 -7.22
C GLY A 193 8.12 17.59 -7.67
N ILE A 194 6.98 18.02 -8.24
CA ILE A 194 5.99 17.09 -8.80
C ILE A 194 6.33 16.70 -10.24
N LEU A 195 6.91 17.63 -11.01
CA LEU A 195 7.37 17.37 -12.38
C LEU A 195 8.47 16.30 -12.44
N ALA A 196 9.34 16.26 -11.42
CA ALA A 196 10.37 15.23 -11.29
C ALA A 196 9.79 13.80 -11.28
N HIS A 197 8.55 13.61 -10.81
CA HIS A 197 7.89 12.30 -10.80
C HIS A 197 7.49 11.80 -12.19
N LEU A 198 7.48 12.66 -13.21
CA LEU A 198 7.33 12.23 -14.61
C LEU A 198 8.51 11.37 -15.08
N PHE A 199 9.68 11.52 -14.45
CA PHE A 199 10.91 10.78 -14.76
C PHE A 199 11.15 9.61 -13.79
N ASN A 200 10.17 9.31 -12.92
CA ASN A 200 10.30 8.23 -11.96
C ASN A 200 10.34 6.87 -12.70
N PRO A 201 11.25 5.95 -12.37
CA PRO A 201 11.28 4.62 -12.96
C PRO A 201 10.04 3.78 -12.58
N ASP A 202 9.39 4.08 -11.45
CA ASP A 202 8.16 3.42 -11.04
C ASP A 202 7.00 3.87 -11.93
N ARG A 203 6.44 2.91 -12.68
CA ARG A 203 5.34 3.15 -13.61
C ARG A 203 4.08 3.67 -12.92
N LEU A 204 3.74 3.18 -11.73
CA LEU A 204 2.58 3.65 -10.96
C LEU A 204 2.72 5.15 -10.63
N ILE A 205 3.89 5.55 -10.12
CA ILE A 205 4.18 6.94 -9.75
C ILE A 205 4.18 7.82 -11.00
N ARG A 206 4.85 7.38 -12.07
CA ARG A 206 4.97 8.14 -13.32
C ARG A 206 3.63 8.36 -14.03
N GLU A 207 2.80 7.31 -14.14
CA GLU A 207 1.46 7.42 -14.74
C GLU A 207 0.57 8.36 -13.92
N THR A 208 0.60 8.24 -12.59
CA THR A 208 -0.18 9.11 -11.70
C THR A 208 0.28 10.56 -11.77
N ALA A 209 1.60 10.81 -11.76
CA ALA A 209 2.17 12.14 -11.89
C ALA A 209 1.80 12.78 -13.24
N ALA A 210 1.88 12.02 -14.34
CA ALA A 210 1.51 12.49 -15.67
C ALA A 210 0.05 12.96 -15.73
N TRP A 211 -0.86 12.15 -15.19
CA TRP A 211 -2.28 12.49 -15.14
C TRP A 211 -2.54 13.74 -14.29
N VAL A 212 -2.00 13.82 -13.07
CA VAL A 212 -2.19 14.95 -12.15
C VAL A 212 -1.62 16.25 -12.73
N VAL A 213 -0.37 16.20 -13.21
CA VAL A 213 0.30 17.39 -13.77
C VAL A 213 -0.46 17.89 -14.99
N TYR A 214 -0.91 17.00 -15.87
CA TYR A 214 -1.71 17.37 -17.03
C TYR A 214 -3.04 18.03 -16.62
N ASN A 215 -3.74 17.48 -15.63
CA ASN A 215 -5.02 18.04 -15.19
C ASN A 215 -4.87 19.41 -14.50
N LYS A 216 -3.77 19.64 -13.77
CA LYS A 216 -3.51 20.90 -13.08
C LYS A 216 -2.92 21.98 -13.99
N ASP A 217 -1.98 21.60 -14.84
CA ASP A 217 -1.26 22.52 -15.73
C ASP A 217 -0.80 21.79 -17.01
N PRO A 218 -1.66 21.73 -18.04
CA PRO A 218 -1.34 21.08 -19.31
C PRO A 218 -0.08 21.64 -19.97
N GLN A 219 0.20 22.95 -19.83
CA GLN A 219 1.36 23.58 -20.45
C GLN A 219 2.67 23.10 -19.82
N LYS A 220 2.71 23.03 -18.48
CA LYS A 220 3.86 22.45 -17.76
C LYS A 220 4.05 20.97 -18.07
N TYR A 221 2.96 20.20 -18.20
CA TYR A 221 3.05 18.81 -18.63
C TYR A 221 3.73 18.70 -20.00
N GLU A 222 3.22 19.42 -21.01
CA GLU A 222 3.75 19.35 -22.38
C GLU A 222 5.24 19.71 -22.39
N PHE A 223 5.62 20.80 -21.73
CA PHE A 223 7.02 21.22 -21.63
C PHE A 223 7.92 20.18 -20.95
N ALA A 224 7.49 19.61 -19.83
CA ALA A 224 8.25 18.60 -19.11
C ALA A 224 8.34 17.27 -19.91
N SER A 225 7.26 16.89 -20.60
CA SER A 225 7.18 15.65 -21.37
C SER A 225 8.15 15.60 -22.55
N LEU A 226 8.57 16.76 -23.08
CA LEU A 226 9.58 16.85 -24.15
C LEU A 226 10.95 16.34 -23.73
N ARG A 227 11.23 16.29 -22.42
CA ARG A 227 12.50 15.79 -21.87
C ARG A 227 12.47 14.28 -21.60
N LEU A 228 11.31 13.63 -21.73
CA LEU A 228 11.17 12.19 -21.53
C LEU A 228 11.70 11.39 -22.72
N PRO A 229 12.20 10.16 -22.49
CA PRO A 229 12.46 9.21 -23.57
C PRO A 229 11.23 9.02 -24.46
N GLU A 230 11.45 8.83 -25.76
CA GLU A 230 10.36 8.81 -26.75
C GLU A 230 9.29 7.74 -26.45
N LEU A 231 9.71 6.54 -26.05
CA LEU A 231 8.81 5.45 -25.68
C LEU A 231 7.90 5.83 -24.50
N GLU A 232 8.47 6.43 -23.44
CA GLU A 232 7.70 6.85 -22.27
C GLU A 232 6.77 8.02 -22.61
N ARG A 233 7.24 8.98 -23.39
CA ARG A 233 6.43 10.12 -23.85
C ARG A 233 5.21 9.66 -24.64
N VAL A 234 5.39 8.74 -25.60
CA VAL A 234 4.28 8.17 -26.38
C VAL A 234 3.30 7.43 -25.48
N SER A 235 3.80 6.57 -24.58
CA SER A 235 2.96 5.83 -23.64
C SER A 235 2.12 6.74 -22.73
N LEU A 236 2.71 7.82 -22.19
CA LEU A 236 1.99 8.75 -21.31
C LEU A 236 1.00 9.63 -22.09
N ARG A 237 1.34 10.02 -23.31
CA ARG A 237 0.41 10.75 -24.19
C ARG A 237 -0.81 9.90 -24.54
N GLU A 238 -0.61 8.62 -24.85
CA GLU A 238 -1.71 7.69 -25.08
C GLU A 238 -2.57 7.48 -23.84
N LEU A 239 -1.95 7.35 -22.67
CA LEU A 239 -2.64 7.26 -21.38
C LEU A 239 -3.56 8.48 -21.16
N ILE A 240 -3.00 9.69 -21.24
CA ILE A 240 -3.76 10.93 -21.05
C ILE A 240 -4.86 11.06 -22.11
N ARG A 241 -4.58 10.68 -23.36
CA ARG A 241 -5.59 10.66 -24.42
C ARG A 241 -6.75 9.74 -24.03
N LYS A 242 -6.47 8.50 -23.62
CA LYS A 242 -7.51 7.53 -23.21
C LYS A 242 -8.37 8.08 -22.07
N LEU A 243 -7.75 8.70 -21.06
CA LEU A 243 -8.45 9.29 -19.90
C LEU A 243 -9.29 10.54 -20.25
N ARG A 244 -8.93 11.30 -21.29
CA ARG A 244 -9.66 12.51 -21.70
C ARG A 244 -10.84 12.26 -22.62
N TYR A 245 -10.70 11.31 -23.55
CA TYR A 245 -11.73 11.00 -24.55
C TYR A 245 -12.85 10.11 -23.99
N THR A 246 -12.86 9.89 -22.67
CA THR A 246 -13.93 9.30 -21.88
C THR A 246 -15.16 10.23 -21.84
N ARG A 247 -15.79 10.45 -23.00
CA ARG A 247 -17.20 10.83 -23.14
C ARG A 247 -17.93 9.60 -23.65
N ALA A 248 -18.86 9.10 -22.84
CA ALA A 248 -19.86 8.06 -23.10
C ALA A 248 -19.40 6.66 -23.55
N ASP A 249 -18.39 6.50 -24.43
CA ASP A 249 -18.07 5.20 -25.06
C ASP A 249 -16.76 4.55 -24.57
N TYR A 250 -15.99 5.24 -23.72
CA TYR A 250 -14.69 4.79 -23.18
C TYR A 250 -14.55 5.08 -21.68
N ALA A 251 -15.58 4.73 -20.92
CA ALA A 251 -15.61 4.85 -19.44
C ALA A 251 -14.63 3.87 -18.74
N ASP A 252 -13.83 3.10 -19.49
CA ASP A 252 -13.22 1.86 -19.00
C ASP A 252 -11.72 1.96 -18.69
N PHE A 253 -11.10 3.13 -18.86
CA PHE A 253 -9.68 3.27 -18.55
C PHE A 253 -9.44 3.74 -17.10
N LEU A 254 -9.01 2.82 -16.23
CA LEU A 254 -8.55 3.12 -14.87
C LEU A 254 -7.04 3.36 -14.79
N LEU A 255 -6.55 4.37 -14.07
CA LEU A 255 -5.13 4.45 -13.71
C LEU A 255 -4.73 3.28 -12.82
N ARG A 256 -3.44 2.91 -12.82
CA ARG A 256 -2.93 1.88 -11.89
C ARG A 256 -3.23 2.19 -10.43
N VAL A 257 -3.15 3.47 -10.03
CA VAL A 257 -3.50 3.89 -8.67
C VAL A 257 -5.00 3.71 -8.38
N GLU A 258 -5.87 3.94 -9.37
CA GLU A 258 -7.32 3.70 -9.23
C GLU A 258 -7.63 2.20 -9.13
N VAL A 259 -6.92 1.37 -9.90
CA VAL A 259 -7.02 -0.09 -9.77
C VAL A 259 -6.58 -0.54 -8.38
N ALA A 260 -5.44 -0.07 -7.88
CA ALA A 260 -4.96 -0.42 -6.54
C ALA A 260 -5.94 0.04 -5.44
N ARG A 261 -6.51 1.26 -5.58
CA ARG A 261 -7.58 1.75 -4.69
C ARG A 261 -8.81 0.85 -4.75
N PHE A 262 -9.24 0.44 -5.94
CA PHE A 262 -10.36 -0.47 -6.11
C PHE A 262 -10.10 -1.82 -5.44
N LEU A 263 -8.92 -2.43 -5.67
CA LEU A 263 -8.56 -3.68 -5.02
C LEU A 263 -8.58 -3.57 -3.50
N ALA A 264 -8.13 -2.45 -2.93
CA ALA A 264 -8.15 -2.22 -1.49
C ALA A 264 -9.58 -2.17 -0.89
N THR A 265 -10.61 -1.92 -1.70
CA THR A 265 -12.01 -1.96 -1.26
C THR A 265 -12.61 -3.37 -1.24
N LEU A 266 -11.96 -4.35 -1.87
CA LEU A 266 -12.50 -5.70 -1.98
C LEU A 266 -12.32 -6.46 -0.65
N PRO A 267 -13.34 -7.19 -0.18
CA PRO A 267 -13.24 -8.00 1.03
C PRO A 267 -12.09 -9.01 0.99
N LEU A 268 -11.75 -9.51 -0.20
CA LEU A 268 -10.64 -10.42 -0.42
C LEU A 268 -9.27 -9.81 -0.05
N PHE A 269 -9.14 -8.48 -0.15
CA PHE A 269 -7.87 -7.78 0.07
C PHE A 269 -7.91 -6.85 1.29
N ALA A 270 -8.92 -6.96 2.15
CA ALA A 270 -9.12 -6.04 3.27
C ALA A 270 -7.94 -5.96 4.26
N THR A 271 -7.15 -7.04 4.38
CA THR A 271 -5.96 -7.11 5.25
C THR A 271 -4.65 -6.90 4.51
N VAL A 272 -4.70 -6.68 3.19
CA VAL A 272 -3.52 -6.60 2.33
C VAL A 272 -3.01 -5.17 2.25
N ARG A 273 -1.72 -5.00 2.53
CA ARG A 273 -1.04 -3.70 2.41
C ARG A 273 -1.09 -3.19 0.98
N GLY A 274 -1.30 -1.89 0.79
CA GLY A 274 -1.40 -1.28 -0.53
C GLY A 274 -0.14 -1.41 -1.39
N THR A 275 1.04 -1.58 -0.78
CA THR A 275 2.28 -1.90 -1.52
C THR A 275 2.20 -3.23 -2.26
N VAL A 276 1.58 -4.23 -1.66
CA VAL A 276 1.36 -5.56 -2.25
C VAL A 276 0.31 -5.47 -3.36
N LEU A 277 -0.74 -4.67 -3.16
CA LEU A 277 -1.74 -4.39 -4.19
C LEU A 277 -1.13 -3.70 -5.41
N CYS A 278 -0.17 -2.80 -5.21
CA CYS A 278 0.58 -2.21 -6.32
C CYS A 278 1.36 -3.26 -7.11
N ASP A 279 1.97 -4.22 -6.42
CA ASP A 279 2.70 -5.31 -7.07
C ASP A 279 1.75 -6.23 -7.85
N LEU A 280 0.53 -6.47 -7.34
CA LEU A 280 -0.54 -7.16 -8.07
C LEU A 280 -0.97 -6.39 -9.33
N VAL A 281 -1.20 -5.08 -9.20
CA VAL A 281 -1.57 -4.20 -10.33
C VAL A 281 -0.51 -4.17 -11.43
N ASP A 282 0.76 -4.32 -11.08
CA ASP A 282 1.85 -4.40 -12.04
C ASP A 282 1.81 -5.66 -12.90
N LYS A 283 1.24 -6.75 -12.37
CA LYS A 283 1.02 -8.01 -13.06
C LYS A 283 -0.36 -8.14 -13.71
N CYS A 284 -1.30 -7.23 -13.40
CA CYS A 284 -2.64 -7.23 -14.00
C CYS A 284 -2.63 -6.85 -15.49
N ARG A 285 -3.38 -7.60 -16.30
CA ARG A 285 -3.83 -7.23 -17.64
C ARG A 285 -5.27 -6.75 -17.58
N LYS A 286 -5.58 -5.66 -18.26
CA LYS A 286 -6.97 -5.22 -18.45
C LYS A 286 -7.57 -5.93 -19.65
N VAL A 287 -8.76 -6.49 -19.47
CA VAL A 287 -9.54 -7.15 -20.51
C VAL A 287 -10.89 -6.46 -20.59
N GLU A 288 -11.14 -5.82 -21.73
CA GLU A 288 -12.43 -5.18 -22.04
C GLU A 288 -13.29 -6.20 -22.78
N VAL A 289 -14.54 -6.37 -22.34
CA VAL A 289 -15.53 -7.26 -22.98
C VAL A 289 -16.78 -6.43 -23.25
N ARG A 290 -17.16 -6.27 -24.51
CA ARG A 290 -18.32 -5.45 -24.87
C ARG A 290 -19.62 -6.15 -24.53
N GLN A 291 -20.70 -5.39 -24.40
CA GLN A 291 -22.04 -5.95 -24.28
C GLN A 291 -22.30 -7.00 -25.38
N ASP A 292 -22.88 -8.13 -24.98
CA ASP A 292 -23.19 -9.31 -25.80
C ASP A 292 -21.95 -10.05 -26.36
N GLU A 293 -20.73 -9.64 -25.98
CA GLU A 293 -19.50 -10.35 -26.30
C GLU A 293 -19.23 -11.48 -25.30
N ARG A 294 -18.59 -12.56 -25.78
CA ARG A 294 -18.14 -13.68 -24.95
C ARG A 294 -16.63 -13.75 -24.89
N LEU A 295 -16.08 -13.78 -23.68
CA LEU A 295 -14.67 -14.01 -23.42
C LEU A 295 -14.44 -15.47 -23.02
N PRO A 296 -13.62 -16.24 -23.78
CA PRO A 296 -13.19 -17.57 -23.34
C PRO A 296 -12.24 -17.47 -22.14
N LEU A 297 -12.53 -18.23 -21.08
CA LEU A 297 -11.69 -18.34 -19.88
C LEU A 297 -10.73 -19.53 -19.95
N GLN A 298 -11.02 -20.51 -20.80
CA GLN A 298 -10.19 -21.69 -21.03
C GLN A 298 -9.62 -21.68 -22.46
N GLY A 299 -8.30 -21.75 -22.59
CA GLY A 299 -7.61 -21.73 -23.89
C GLY A 299 -6.12 -21.37 -23.86
N GLY A 300 -5.58 -20.92 -22.72
CA GLY A 300 -4.15 -20.62 -22.53
C GLY A 300 -3.38 -21.74 -21.81
N PHE A 301 -2.04 -21.64 -21.81
CA PHE A 301 -1.14 -22.57 -21.09
C PHE A 301 -1.17 -22.39 -19.55
N SER A 302 -1.77 -21.31 -19.04
CA SER A 302 -1.85 -21.00 -17.61
C SER A 302 -3.27 -20.60 -17.24
N SER A 303 -3.72 -21.03 -16.07
CA SER A 303 -4.93 -20.53 -15.43
C SER A 303 -4.77 -19.06 -15.01
N SER A 304 -5.87 -18.31 -15.06
CA SER A 304 -5.93 -16.90 -14.67
C SER A 304 -7.03 -16.68 -13.63
N ILE A 305 -6.81 -15.67 -12.79
CA ILE A 305 -7.79 -15.09 -11.88
C ILE A 305 -8.28 -13.79 -12.50
N TYR A 306 -9.59 -13.57 -12.42
CA TYR A 306 -10.26 -12.42 -12.98
C TYR A 306 -10.99 -11.65 -11.89
N LEU A 307 -10.91 -10.33 -11.95
CA LEU A 307 -11.65 -9.42 -11.08
C LEU A 307 -12.49 -8.49 -11.92
N VAL A 308 -13.77 -8.35 -11.56
CA VAL A 308 -14.68 -7.46 -12.27
C VAL A 308 -14.54 -6.06 -11.69
N ALA A 309 -13.84 -5.19 -12.42
CA ALA A 309 -13.72 -3.79 -12.02
C ALA A 309 -15.02 -3.03 -12.30
N ARG A 310 -15.67 -3.31 -13.44
CA ARG A 310 -16.91 -2.65 -13.88
C ARG A 310 -17.73 -3.56 -14.80
N GLY A 311 -19.02 -3.25 -14.91
CA GLY A 311 -19.97 -3.95 -15.77
C GLY A 311 -20.63 -5.14 -15.10
N HIS A 312 -21.62 -5.71 -15.79
CA HIS A 312 -22.34 -6.90 -15.38
C HIS A 312 -22.31 -7.94 -16.49
N GLY A 313 -22.32 -9.20 -16.09
CA GLY A 313 -22.28 -10.33 -17.02
C GLY A 313 -22.74 -11.61 -16.36
N LYS A 314 -22.38 -12.71 -17.00
CA LYS A 314 -22.67 -14.05 -16.54
C LYS A 314 -21.44 -14.93 -16.74
N LEU A 315 -21.10 -15.69 -15.71
CA LEU A 315 -20.16 -16.79 -15.79
C LEU A 315 -20.91 -18.03 -16.27
N LEU A 316 -20.46 -18.60 -17.38
CA LEU A 316 -21.08 -19.75 -18.02
C LEU A 316 -20.19 -20.98 -17.86
N THR A 317 -20.72 -22.06 -17.31
CA THR A 317 -20.13 -23.41 -17.38
C THR A 317 -20.85 -24.23 -18.45
N ALA A 318 -20.55 -25.53 -18.57
CA ALA A 318 -21.29 -26.42 -19.46
C ALA A 318 -22.79 -26.53 -19.09
N ASP A 319 -23.09 -26.51 -17.78
CA ASP A 319 -24.41 -26.88 -17.26
C ASP A 319 -25.05 -25.79 -16.37
N GLN A 320 -24.30 -24.76 -15.98
CA GLN A 320 -24.71 -23.75 -15.00
C GLN A 320 -24.35 -22.34 -15.45
N THR A 321 -25.05 -21.36 -14.88
CA THR A 321 -24.80 -19.93 -15.08
C THR A 321 -24.86 -19.21 -13.75
N GLN A 322 -23.90 -18.32 -13.52
CA GLN A 322 -23.83 -17.47 -12.34
C GLN A 322 -23.76 -16.01 -12.77
N ASP A 323 -24.51 -15.14 -12.10
CA ASP A 323 -24.43 -13.71 -12.37
C ASP A 323 -23.08 -13.15 -11.91
N LEU A 324 -22.58 -12.17 -12.66
CA LEU A 324 -21.31 -11.52 -12.45
C LEU A 324 -21.51 -10.01 -12.38
N GLY A 325 -20.92 -9.35 -11.38
CA GLY A 325 -21.00 -7.92 -11.19
C GLY A 325 -19.70 -7.33 -10.62
N PRO A 326 -19.66 -6.00 -10.45
CA PRO A 326 -18.49 -5.32 -9.89
C PRO A 326 -18.13 -5.90 -8.53
N THR A 327 -16.83 -5.98 -8.23
CA THR A 327 -16.24 -6.57 -7.02
C THR A 327 -16.15 -8.10 -6.99
N ASP A 328 -16.79 -8.79 -7.92
CA ASP A 328 -16.65 -10.25 -8.02
C ASP A 328 -15.24 -10.64 -8.46
N VAL A 329 -14.73 -11.70 -7.82
CA VAL A 329 -13.41 -12.27 -8.07
C VAL A 329 -13.60 -13.75 -8.33
N PHE A 330 -13.09 -14.24 -9.45
CA PHE A 330 -13.26 -15.64 -9.86
C PHE A 330 -12.00 -16.20 -10.51
N GLY A 331 -11.85 -17.52 -10.44
CA GLY A 331 -10.73 -18.24 -11.03
C GLY A 331 -10.57 -19.62 -10.38
N PRO A 332 -9.78 -20.51 -10.98
CA PRO A 332 -9.62 -21.89 -10.49
C PRO A 332 -9.15 -21.96 -9.03
N LEU A 333 -8.23 -21.06 -8.64
CA LEU A 333 -7.73 -20.97 -7.27
C LEU A 333 -8.78 -20.48 -6.27
N LEU A 334 -9.80 -19.74 -6.70
CA LEU A 334 -10.79 -19.12 -5.81
C LEU A 334 -12.10 -19.87 -5.74
N SER A 335 -12.36 -20.79 -6.68
CA SER A 335 -13.58 -21.61 -6.65
C SER A 335 -13.57 -22.55 -5.43
N ALA A 336 -14.57 -22.39 -4.54
CA ALA A 336 -14.80 -23.29 -3.41
C ALA A 336 -15.33 -24.66 -3.86
N GLU A 337 -16.12 -24.67 -4.93
CA GLU A 337 -16.74 -25.86 -5.47
C GLU A 337 -15.94 -26.41 -6.66
N LYS A 338 -15.47 -27.66 -6.57
CA LYS A 338 -14.84 -28.35 -7.71
C LYS A 338 -15.75 -28.45 -8.95
N THR A 339 -17.06 -28.26 -8.78
CA THR A 339 -18.10 -28.40 -9.80
C THR A 339 -18.32 -27.15 -10.65
N PHE A 340 -18.03 -25.95 -10.14
CA PHE A 340 -18.20 -24.71 -10.90
C PHE A 340 -16.86 -24.25 -11.49
N GLN A 341 -16.65 -24.56 -12.78
CA GLN A 341 -15.47 -24.18 -13.56
C GLN A 341 -15.93 -23.35 -14.77
N PRO A 342 -15.93 -22.01 -14.65
CA PRO A 342 -16.47 -21.15 -15.71
C PRO A 342 -15.61 -21.26 -16.97
N LEU A 343 -16.27 -21.45 -18.10
CA LEU A 343 -15.69 -21.58 -19.44
C LEU A 343 -15.71 -20.24 -20.18
N TRP A 344 -16.75 -19.44 -19.95
CA TRP A 344 -16.96 -18.18 -20.64
C TRP A 344 -17.45 -17.10 -19.67
N VAL A 345 -17.08 -15.85 -19.95
CA VAL A 345 -17.80 -14.68 -19.47
C VAL A 345 -18.66 -14.18 -20.63
N GLU A 346 -19.96 -14.01 -20.41
CA GLU A 346 -20.85 -13.30 -21.32
C GLU A 346 -21.24 -11.97 -20.70
N ALA A 347 -20.91 -10.86 -21.34
CA ALA A 347 -21.13 -9.54 -20.78
C ALA A 347 -22.55 -9.03 -21.10
N SER A 348 -23.31 -8.69 -20.07
CA SER A 348 -24.66 -8.09 -20.20
C SER A 348 -24.59 -6.57 -20.41
N SER A 349 -23.45 -5.97 -20.10
CA SER A 349 -23.07 -4.58 -20.38
C SER A 349 -21.58 -4.55 -20.75
N ASP A 350 -21.04 -3.41 -21.17
CA ASP A 350 -19.58 -3.27 -21.29
C ASP A 350 -18.92 -3.56 -19.93
N CYS A 351 -17.94 -4.46 -19.94
CA CYS A 351 -17.26 -5.00 -18.78
C CYS A 351 -15.75 -4.72 -18.85
N LEU A 352 -15.18 -4.32 -17.71
CA LEU A 352 -13.74 -4.21 -17.51
C LEU A 352 -13.31 -5.27 -16.49
N LEU A 353 -12.56 -6.25 -16.97
CA LEU A 353 -11.96 -7.29 -16.15
C LEU A 353 -10.48 -7.02 -15.93
N LEU A 354 -10.00 -7.32 -14.73
CA LEU A 354 -8.58 -7.38 -14.40
C LEU A 354 -8.18 -8.84 -14.35
N GLU A 355 -7.32 -9.26 -15.27
CA GLU A 355 -6.79 -10.60 -15.34
C GLU A 355 -5.38 -10.65 -14.73
N VAL A 356 -5.15 -11.63 -13.87
CA VAL A 356 -3.84 -11.95 -13.30
C VAL A 356 -3.59 -13.44 -13.50
N ALA A 357 -2.41 -13.80 -13.99
CA ALA A 357 -2.04 -15.21 -14.09
C ALA A 357 -1.98 -15.86 -12.70
N GLU A 358 -2.44 -17.11 -12.57
CA GLU A 358 -2.50 -17.78 -11.26
C GLU A 358 -1.11 -17.89 -10.61
N ASN A 359 -0.07 -18.17 -11.40
CA ASN A 359 1.32 -18.19 -10.90
C ASN A 359 1.72 -16.83 -10.31
N ASP A 360 1.38 -15.75 -11.01
CA ASP A 360 1.70 -14.39 -10.58
C ASP A 360 0.97 -14.00 -9.29
N PHE A 361 -0.27 -14.46 -9.14
CA PHE A 361 -1.05 -14.30 -7.92
C PHE A 361 -0.44 -15.14 -6.78
N CYS A 362 -0.10 -16.40 -7.03
CA CYS A 362 0.54 -17.30 -6.06
C CYS A 362 1.90 -16.77 -5.57
N ASP A 363 2.71 -16.17 -6.44
CA ASP A 363 3.96 -15.53 -6.04
C ASP A 363 3.70 -14.40 -5.03
N ILE A 364 2.65 -13.61 -5.28
CA ILE A 364 2.24 -12.53 -4.36
C ILE A 364 1.70 -13.11 -3.05
N LEU A 365 1.00 -14.24 -3.10
CA LEU A 365 0.54 -14.96 -1.90
C LEU A 365 1.69 -15.49 -1.06
N SER A 366 2.71 -16.10 -1.68
CA SER A 366 3.84 -16.69 -0.95
C SER A 366 4.64 -15.64 -0.19
N ASP A 367 4.72 -14.44 -0.74
CA ASP A 367 5.41 -13.32 -0.13
C ASP A 367 4.57 -12.60 0.95
N ASN A 368 3.26 -12.91 1.06
CA ASN A 368 2.33 -12.22 1.94
C ASN A 368 1.43 -13.20 2.71
N LEU A 369 1.94 -13.61 3.87
CA LEU A 369 1.28 -14.52 4.82
C LEU A 369 -0.15 -14.10 5.19
N ASP A 370 -0.44 -12.79 5.28
CA ASP A 370 -1.77 -12.31 5.68
C ASP A 370 -2.82 -12.56 4.60
N LEU A 371 -2.47 -12.36 3.33
CA LEU A 371 -3.35 -12.67 2.21
C LEU A 371 -3.57 -14.19 2.09
N ALA A 372 -2.50 -14.97 2.28
CA ALA A 372 -2.60 -16.43 2.29
C ALA A 372 -3.54 -16.94 3.41
N LYS A 373 -3.39 -16.42 4.63
CA LYS A 373 -4.28 -16.75 5.77
C LYS A 373 -5.73 -16.35 5.49
N HIS A 374 -5.95 -15.16 4.95
CA HIS A 374 -7.29 -14.65 4.65
C HIS A 374 -8.00 -15.50 3.58
N LEU A 375 -7.30 -15.88 2.52
CA LEU A 375 -7.82 -16.80 1.51
C LEU A 375 -8.21 -18.17 2.10
N ILE A 376 -7.37 -18.71 2.99
CA ILE A 376 -7.68 -19.98 3.68
C ILE A 376 -8.93 -19.83 4.54
N GLN A 377 -9.08 -18.71 5.27
CA GLN A 377 -10.26 -18.45 6.10
C GLN A 377 -11.53 -18.29 5.27
N LEU A 378 -11.48 -17.55 4.16
CA LEU A 378 -12.60 -17.40 3.24
C LEU A 378 -13.05 -18.76 2.70
N LYS A 379 -12.10 -19.57 2.21
CA LYS A 379 -12.41 -20.93 1.74
C LYS A 379 -12.99 -21.83 2.83
N ALA A 380 -12.43 -21.78 4.05
CA ALA A 380 -12.95 -22.56 5.17
C ALA A 380 -14.39 -22.14 5.53
N GLY A 381 -14.70 -20.85 5.45
CA GLY A 381 -16.04 -20.31 5.69
C GLY A 381 -17.05 -20.67 4.60
N GLU A 382 -16.63 -20.77 3.34
CA GLU A 382 -17.47 -21.21 2.22
C GLU A 382 -17.75 -22.72 2.26
N ILE A 383 -16.74 -23.54 2.60
CA ILE A 383 -16.87 -24.99 2.79
C ILE A 383 -17.80 -25.31 3.97
N ALA A 384 -17.81 -24.48 5.02
CA ALA A 384 -18.70 -24.69 6.18
C ALA A 384 -20.17 -24.30 5.90
N LYS A 385 -20.44 -23.61 4.79
CA LYS A 385 -21.79 -23.21 4.35
C LYS A 385 -22.39 -24.16 3.30
N THR A 386 -21.58 -25.05 2.73
CA THR A 386 -21.98 -26.15 1.85
C THR A 386 -22.17 -27.42 2.66
#